data_AF-A0A2Z6PIN9-F1
#
_entry.id   AF-A0A2Z6PIN9-F1
#
_cell.length_a   1.000
_cell.length_b   1.000
_cell.length_c   1.000
_cell.angle_alpha   90.00
_cell.angle_beta   90.00
_cell.angle_gamma   90.00
#
_symmetry.space_group_name_H-M   'P 1'
#
loop_
_entity.id
_entity.type
_entity.pdbx_description
1 polymer ?
#
loop_
_entity_poly.entity_id
_entity_poly.type
_entity_poly.pdbx_seq_one_letter_code
_entity_poly.pdbx_strand_id
1 'polypeptide(L)'
;MGKIKVYELRQKTKADLLNQLKELKAELALLRVAKVTGGAPNKLSKIFNINKQKTALREAYKHKKYLPLDLRPKKTRAIRRRLTKHQQSLKTEREKKKEIYFPLRKYAIK
;
A
#
# COMPACT_ATOMS: atom_id res chain seq x y z
N MET A 1 -12.32 -2.17 26.91
CA MET A 1 -11.68 -3.27 26.15
C MET A 1 -10.15 -3.24 26.13
N GLY A 2 -9.48 -4.40 26.15
CA GLY A 2 -8.03 -4.55 25.93
C GLY A 2 -7.59 -4.17 24.51
N LYS A 3 -6.28 -4.00 24.28
CA LYS A 3 -5.74 -3.68 22.95
C LYS A 3 -5.92 -4.88 22.01
N ILE A 4 -6.77 -4.74 20.99
CA ILE A 4 -7.02 -5.78 20.00
C ILE A 4 -5.76 -6.00 19.16
N LYS A 5 -5.35 -7.26 18.99
CA LYS A 5 -4.18 -7.61 18.17
C LYS A 5 -4.61 -7.86 16.73
N VAL A 6 -3.84 -7.33 15.78
CA VAL A 6 -4.21 -7.34 14.35
C VAL A 6 -4.28 -8.76 13.77
N TYR A 7 -3.48 -9.71 14.26
CA TYR A 7 -3.52 -11.09 13.75
C TYR A 7 -4.84 -11.79 14.08
N GLU A 8 -5.45 -11.51 15.23
CA GLU A 8 -6.74 -12.08 15.66
C GLU A 8 -7.87 -11.63 14.72
N LEU A 9 -7.82 -10.39 14.23
CA LEU A 9 -8.79 -9.85 13.29
C LEU A 9 -8.68 -10.45 11.88
N ARG A 10 -7.51 -11.00 11.51
CA ARG A 10 -7.31 -11.57 10.18
C ARG A 10 -8.09 -12.87 9.99
N GLN A 11 -8.22 -13.68 11.04
CA GLN A 11 -8.91 -14.98 11.01
C GLN A 11 -10.45 -14.84 11.03
N LYS A 12 -11.00 -13.71 11.50
CA LYS A 12 -12.45 -13.49 11.58
C LYS A 12 -13.12 -13.18 10.24
N THR A 13 -14.40 -13.51 10.12
CA THR A 13 -15.22 -13.22 8.93
C THR A 13 -15.57 -11.73 8.83
N LYS A 14 -16.04 -11.29 7.66
CA LYS A 14 -16.45 -9.89 7.44
C LYS A 14 -17.65 -9.51 8.33
N ALA A 15 -18.59 -10.41 8.55
CA ALA A 15 -19.77 -10.17 9.38
C ALA A 15 -19.37 -9.93 10.85
N ASP A 16 -18.52 -10.80 11.40
CA ASP A 16 -18.04 -10.70 12.77
C ASP A 16 -17.26 -9.39 13.00
N LEU A 17 -16.45 -8.99 12.02
CA LEU A 17 -15.71 -7.73 12.08
C LEU A 17 -16.63 -6.50 12.06
N LEU A 18 -17.74 -6.56 11.33
CA LEU A 18 -18.72 -5.47 11.29
C LEU A 18 -19.51 -5.38 12.59
N ASN A 19 -19.86 -6.52 13.20
CA ASN A 19 -20.53 -6.57 14.49
C ASN A 19 -19.61 -6.04 15.60
N GLN A 20 -18.36 -6.51 15.65
CA GLN A 20 -17.35 -6.01 16.58
C GLN A 20 -17.11 -4.50 16.41
N LEU A 21 -17.16 -3.99 15.18
CA LEU A 21 -17.06 -2.55 14.90
C LEU A 21 -18.29 -1.76 15.37
N LYS A 22 -19.50 -2.32 15.31
CA LYS A 22 -20.71 -1.68 15.84
C LYS A 22 -20.65 -1.59 17.37
N GLU A 23 -20.27 -2.67 18.04
CA GLU A 23 -20.08 -2.72 19.50
C GLU A 23 -19.05 -1.69 19.97
N LEU A 24 -17.88 -1.63 19.33
CA LEU A 24 -16.84 -0.66 19.63
C LEU A 24 -17.29 0.79 19.40
N LYS A 25 -18.13 1.05 18.39
CA LYS A 25 -18.71 2.37 18.15
C LYS A 25 -19.73 2.76 19.23
N ALA A 26 -20.53 1.81 19.71
CA ALA A 26 -21.47 2.03 20.81
C ALA A 26 -20.73 2.33 22.13
N GLU A 27 -19.69 1.54 22.44
CA GLU A 27 -18.81 1.78 23.60
C GLU A 27 -18.16 3.18 23.48
N LEU A 28 -17.64 3.56 22.31
CA LEU A 28 -17.08 4.88 22.06
C LEU A 28 -18.10 6.02 22.27
N ALA A 29 -19.34 5.84 21.83
CA ALA A 29 -20.40 6.83 22.00
C ALA A 29 -20.70 7.07 23.49
N LEU A 30 -20.81 5.99 24.28
CA LEU A 30 -20.98 6.08 25.74
C LEU A 30 -19.80 6.80 26.41
N LEU A 31 -18.58 6.51 25.96
CA LEU A 31 -17.37 7.19 26.46
C LEU A 31 -17.34 8.69 26.11
N ARG A 32 -17.85 9.08 24.93
CA ARG A 32 -17.95 10.50 24.53
C ARG A 32 -18.95 11.27 25.40
N VAL A 33 -20.09 10.66 25.72
CA VAL A 33 -21.05 11.24 26.68
C VAL A 33 -20.40 11.41 28.04
N ALA A 34 -19.74 10.34 28.55
CA ALA A 34 -19.03 10.39 29.82
C ALA A 34 -17.90 11.44 29.86
N LYS A 35 -17.24 11.70 28.74
CA LYS A 35 -16.23 12.76 28.63
C LYS A 35 -16.83 14.15 28.83
N VAL A 36 -17.99 14.42 28.24
CA VAL A 36 -18.68 15.71 28.34
C VAL A 36 -19.20 15.94 29.76
N THR A 37 -19.64 14.89 30.44
CA THR A 37 -20.11 14.96 31.83
C THR A 37 -19.00 14.91 32.89
N GLY A 38 -17.72 15.06 32.50
CA GLY A 38 -16.59 15.13 33.44
C GLY A 38 -16.12 13.78 34.01
N GLY A 39 -16.35 12.67 33.30
CA GLY A 39 -15.96 11.32 33.73
C GLY A 39 -14.45 11.04 33.78
N ALA A 40 -14.09 10.00 34.54
CA ALA A 40 -12.69 9.64 34.87
C ALA A 40 -11.73 9.51 33.64
N PRO A 41 -10.47 9.99 33.75
CA PRO A 41 -9.56 10.23 32.63
C PRO A 41 -9.02 8.98 31.89
N ASN A 42 -9.10 7.78 32.49
CA ASN A 42 -8.46 6.55 31.98
C ASN A 42 -9.12 5.92 30.72
N LYS A 43 -10.09 6.59 30.08
CA LYS A 43 -10.94 6.00 29.02
C LYS A 43 -10.71 6.54 27.59
N LEU A 44 -9.69 7.39 27.34
CA LEU A 44 -9.63 8.24 26.13
C LEU A 44 -8.73 7.79 24.97
N SER A 45 -8.05 6.65 25.01
CA SER A 45 -7.05 6.30 23.99
C SER A 45 -7.31 4.94 23.30
N LYS A 46 -7.86 4.95 22.07
CA LYS A 46 -7.82 3.87 21.07
C LYS A 46 -8.47 4.25 19.73
N ILE A 47 -7.69 4.51 18.67
CA ILE A 47 -8.16 4.51 17.27
C ILE A 47 -7.02 4.00 16.35
N PHE A 48 -7.23 2.92 15.58
CA PHE A 48 -6.94 2.83 14.12
C PHE A 48 -7.09 1.42 13.49
N ASN A 49 -7.46 1.44 12.19
CA ASN A 49 -7.11 0.54 11.06
C ASN A 49 -8.17 -0.40 10.44
N ILE A 50 -8.39 -0.21 9.12
CA ILE A 50 -9.15 -1.05 8.18
C ILE A 50 -8.21 -1.40 7.01
N ASN A 51 -7.95 -2.68 6.72
CA ASN A 51 -7.11 -3.08 5.58
C ASN A 51 -7.53 -4.36 4.83
N LYS A 52 -8.72 -4.95 5.08
CA LYS A 52 -9.12 -6.19 4.40
C LYS A 52 -9.63 -6.03 2.96
N GLN A 53 -10.09 -4.85 2.54
CA GLN A 53 -10.70 -4.67 1.21
C GLN A 53 -9.70 -4.49 0.06
N LYS A 54 -8.50 -3.95 0.35
CA LYS A 54 -7.53 -3.60 -0.70
C LYS A 54 -6.87 -4.82 -1.37
N THR A 55 -6.75 -5.94 -0.68
CA THR A 55 -6.10 -7.15 -1.20
C THR A 55 -6.96 -7.84 -2.26
N ALA A 56 -8.25 -8.06 -1.97
CA ALA A 56 -9.20 -8.64 -2.92
C ALA A 56 -9.32 -7.79 -4.20
N LEU A 57 -9.32 -6.46 -4.06
CA LEU A 57 -9.29 -5.53 -5.20
C LEU A 57 -7.99 -5.65 -6.02
N ARG A 58 -6.84 -5.91 -5.40
CA ARG A 58 -5.59 -6.13 -6.15
C ARG A 58 -5.62 -7.42 -6.96
N GLU A 59 -6.24 -8.48 -6.45
CA GLU A 59 -6.41 -9.75 -7.16
C GLU A 59 -7.30 -9.58 -8.40
N ALA A 60 -8.46 -8.94 -8.23
CA ALA A 60 -9.41 -8.71 -9.31
C ALA A 60 -8.85 -7.85 -10.47
N TYR A 61 -7.83 -7.03 -10.21
CA TYR A 61 -7.21 -6.13 -11.19
C TYR A 61 -5.77 -6.50 -11.57
N LYS A 62 -5.25 -7.65 -11.11
CA LYS A 62 -3.83 -8.05 -11.25
C LYS A 62 -3.30 -8.04 -12.69
N HIS A 63 -4.14 -8.42 -13.65
CA HIS A 63 -3.77 -8.54 -15.07
C HIS A 63 -4.46 -7.53 -15.98
N LYS A 64 -5.20 -6.57 -15.40
CA LYS A 64 -5.90 -5.55 -16.17
C LYS A 64 -4.94 -4.41 -16.49
N LYS A 65 -4.94 -3.96 -17.76
CA LYS A 65 -4.09 -2.83 -18.22
C LYS A 65 -4.33 -1.56 -17.40
N TYR A 66 -5.59 -1.27 -17.09
CA TYR A 66 -5.98 -0.06 -16.36
C TYR A 66 -6.31 -0.37 -14.91
N LEU A 67 -5.44 0.09 -14.02
CA LEU A 67 -5.64 0.05 -12.58
C LEU A 67 -6.31 1.35 -12.08
N PRO A 68 -7.26 1.26 -11.14
CA PRO A 68 -7.76 2.40 -10.36
C PRO A 68 -6.62 3.18 -9.69
N LEU A 69 -6.78 4.51 -9.55
CA LEU A 69 -5.75 5.42 -9.01
C LEU A 69 -5.25 5.05 -7.61
N ASP A 70 -6.10 4.39 -6.81
CA ASP A 70 -5.77 3.94 -5.45
C ASP A 70 -4.89 2.71 -5.41
N LEU A 71 -4.95 1.86 -6.44
CA LEU A 71 -4.16 0.63 -6.54
C LEU A 71 -2.81 0.86 -7.23
N ARG A 72 -2.66 1.98 -7.96
CA ARG A 72 -1.40 2.35 -8.64
C ARG A 72 -0.28 2.58 -7.62
N PRO A 73 0.97 2.19 -7.96
CA PRO A 73 2.13 2.54 -7.14
C PRO A 73 2.21 4.05 -6.90
N LYS A 74 2.34 4.46 -5.64
CA LYS A 74 2.48 5.87 -5.27
C LYS A 74 3.94 6.31 -5.47
N LYS A 75 4.24 6.76 -6.68
CA LYS A 75 5.53 7.36 -7.08
C LYS A 75 5.34 8.83 -7.43
N THR A 76 6.41 9.62 -7.38
CA THR A 76 6.36 11.03 -7.80
C THR A 76 5.93 11.15 -9.26
N ARG A 77 5.35 12.30 -9.62
CA ARG A 77 4.90 12.58 -11.00
C ARG A 77 6.05 12.46 -12.01
N ALA A 78 7.24 12.94 -11.64
CA ALA A 78 8.45 12.84 -12.45
C ALA A 78 8.82 11.38 -12.76
N ILE A 79 8.84 10.50 -11.76
CA ILE A 79 9.17 9.08 -11.94
C ILE A 79 8.11 8.37 -12.81
N ARG A 80 6.83 8.72 -12.67
CA ARG A 80 5.74 8.13 -13.49
C ARG A 80 5.83 8.52 -14.97
N ARG A 81 6.41 9.68 -15.29
CA ARG A 81 6.56 10.19 -16.66
C ARG A 81 7.88 9.78 -17.33
N ARG A 82 8.86 9.31 -16.56
CA ARG A 82 10.12 8.81 -17.11
C ARG A 82 9.88 7.56 -17.97
N LEU A 83 10.71 7.41 -19.00
CA LEU A 83 10.78 6.18 -19.79
C LEU A 83 11.00 4.94 -18.91
N THR A 84 10.44 3.82 -19.35
CA THR A 84 10.71 2.51 -18.72
C THR A 84 12.16 2.09 -18.98
N LYS A 85 12.73 1.23 -18.11
CA LYS A 85 14.10 0.71 -18.29
C LYS A 85 14.28 0.06 -19.66
N HIS A 86 13.27 -0.67 -20.14
CA HIS A 86 13.26 -1.26 -21.47
C HIS A 86 13.39 -0.20 -22.57
N GLN A 87 12.55 0.84 -22.52
CA GLN A 87 12.61 1.95 -23.49
C GLN A 87 13.96 2.66 -23.44
N GLN A 88 14.54 2.86 -22.26
CA GLN A 88 15.87 3.46 -22.12
C GLN A 88 16.99 2.57 -22.68
N SER A 89 16.83 1.25 -22.63
CA SER A 89 17.79 0.29 -23.18
C SER A 89 17.65 0.02 -24.67
N LEU A 90 16.61 0.55 -25.33
CA LEU A 90 16.43 0.37 -26.77
C LEU A 90 17.54 1.10 -27.52
N LYS A 91 18.38 0.32 -28.20
CA LYS A 91 19.43 0.81 -29.10
C LYS A 91 19.03 0.57 -30.54
N THR A 92 19.46 1.47 -31.41
CA THR A 92 19.28 1.29 -32.86
C THR A 92 20.10 0.08 -33.35
N GLU A 93 19.70 -0.53 -34.47
CA GLU A 93 20.46 -1.66 -35.02
C GLU A 93 21.90 -1.28 -35.37
N ARG A 94 22.10 -0.04 -35.84
CA ARG A 94 23.42 0.52 -36.12
C ARG A 94 24.29 0.58 -34.87
N GLU A 95 23.74 1.06 -33.76
CA GLU A 95 24.46 1.16 -32.48
C GLU A 95 24.74 -0.23 -31.90
N LYS A 96 23.77 -1.16 -31.95
CA LYS A 96 23.98 -2.55 -31.54
C LYS A 96 25.14 -3.20 -32.30
N LYS A 97 25.18 -3.05 -33.63
CA LYS A 97 26.28 -3.56 -34.47
C LYS A 97 27.61 -2.94 -34.04
N LYS A 98 27.67 -1.62 -33.84
CA LYS A 98 28.89 -0.92 -33.38
C LYS A 98 29.40 -1.46 -32.05
N GLU A 99 28.52 -1.67 -31.07
CA GLU A 99 28.89 -2.19 -29.76
C GLU A 99 29.38 -3.63 -29.80
N ILE A 100 28.76 -4.47 -30.64
CA ILE A 100 29.18 -5.87 -30.85
C ILE A 100 30.59 -5.90 -31.46
N TYR A 101 30.84 -5.09 -32.49
CA TYR A 101 32.12 -5.09 -33.20
C TYR A 101 33.24 -4.42 -32.40
N PHE A 102 32.94 -3.34 -31.68
CA PHE A 102 33.94 -2.53 -30.98
C PHE A 102 33.58 -2.33 -29.49
N PRO A 103 33.66 -3.39 -28.68
CA PRO A 103 33.47 -3.27 -27.24
C PRO A 103 34.61 -2.46 -26.62
N LEU A 104 34.29 -1.64 -25.61
CA LEU A 104 35.30 -0.97 -24.79
C LEU A 104 36.12 -2.04 -24.05
N ARG A 105 37.40 -2.18 -24.43
CA ARG A 105 38.34 -3.09 -23.80
C ARG A 105 39.12 -2.34 -22.71
N LYS A 106 39.28 -2.96 -21.54
CA LYS A 106 40.12 -2.42 -20.48
C LYS A 106 41.57 -2.80 -20.77
N TYR A 107 42.45 -1.82 -20.89
CA TYR A 107 43.89 -2.02 -21.05
C TYR A 107 44.65 -0.97 -20.22
N ALA A 108 45.93 -1.24 -19.94
CA ALA A 108 46.85 -0.32 -19.28
C ALA A 108 48.14 -0.25 -20.09
N ILE A 109 48.77 0.92 -20.09
CA ILE A 109 50.08 1.15 -20.70
C ILE A 109 51.10 1.21 -19.56
N LYS A 110 52.27 0.62 -19.77
CA LYS A 110 53.34 0.52 -18.79
C LYS A 110 53.98 1.88 -18.51
#